data_AF-A0A7C5XDZ0-F1
#
_entry.id   AF-A0A7C5XDZ0-F1
#
_cell.length_a   1.000
_cell.length_b   1.000
_cell.length_c   1.000
_cell.angle_alpha   90.00
_cell.angle_beta   90.00
_cell.angle_gamma   90.00
#
_symmetry.space_group_name_H-M   'P 1'
#
loop_
_entity.id
_entity.type
_entity.pdbx_description
1 polymer ?
#
loop_
_entity_poly.entity_id
_entity_poly.type
_entity_poly.pdbx_seq_one_letter_code
_entity_poly.pdbx_strand_id
1 'polypeptide(L)'
;MVIDLAEVAKVRGCDEYCLNIASRLRVLILRKYQDKFRLVTLFGSLVRGRFTQLSDIDIGVEVGNPENLVDVLPPFIIDVAMELGVVEDKIDVVVLNVGDLPIGLRFDAVVRGVPIYISDWDEYVREFVKVFSEYADFQVFNRANRLGERYLGALRRIAYG
;
A
#
# COMPACT_ATOMS: atom_id res chain seq x y z
N MET A 1 -21.17 11.86 -4.50
CA MET A 1 -21.05 11.04 -3.28
C MET A 1 -19.76 11.44 -2.61
N VAL A 2 -19.81 12.07 -1.43
CA VAL A 2 -18.58 12.39 -0.66
C VAL A 2 -18.31 11.18 0.22
N ILE A 3 -17.25 10.45 -0.07
CA ILE A 3 -16.91 9.25 0.69
C ILE A 3 -16.04 9.66 1.87
N ASP A 4 -16.48 9.28 3.06
CA ASP A 4 -15.70 9.47 4.27
C ASP A 4 -14.62 8.39 4.35
N LEU A 5 -13.38 8.76 4.00
CA LEU A 5 -12.23 7.86 4.10
C LEU A 5 -11.95 7.45 5.56
N ALA A 6 -12.38 8.21 6.55
CA ALA A 6 -12.27 7.80 7.95
C ALA A 6 -13.22 6.64 8.27
N GLU A 7 -14.41 6.59 7.66
CA GLU A 7 -15.32 5.46 7.78
C GLU A 7 -14.77 4.22 7.07
N VAL A 8 -14.20 4.39 5.87
CA VAL A 8 -13.50 3.30 5.15
C VAL A 8 -12.34 2.75 6.00
N ALA A 9 -11.54 3.61 6.63
CA ALA A 9 -10.44 3.21 7.48
C ALA A 9 -10.90 2.36 8.67
N LYS A 10 -11.96 2.78 9.36
CA LYS A 10 -12.55 2.03 10.49
C LYS A 10 -13.05 0.65 10.06
N VAL A 11 -13.75 0.56 8.92
CA VAL A 11 -14.24 -0.73 8.38
C VAL A 11 -13.09 -1.67 8.04
N ARG A 12 -11.93 -1.14 7.65
CA ARG A 12 -10.73 -1.93 7.32
C ARG A 12 -9.84 -2.26 8.54
N GLY A 13 -10.30 -1.98 9.76
CA GLY A 13 -9.62 -2.36 11.00
C GLY A 13 -8.51 -1.40 11.46
N CYS A 14 -8.47 -0.20 10.90
CA CYS A 14 -7.54 0.87 11.31
C CYS A 14 -7.91 1.35 12.73
N ASP A 15 -6.98 1.19 13.68
CA ASP A 15 -7.13 1.67 15.05
C ASP A 15 -6.93 3.20 15.13
N GLU A 16 -7.04 3.76 16.34
CA GLU A 16 -6.90 5.21 16.57
C GLU A 16 -5.53 5.74 16.14
N TYR A 17 -4.47 4.96 16.30
CA TYR A 17 -3.12 5.33 15.90
C TYR A 17 -2.98 5.37 14.37
N CYS A 18 -3.48 4.34 13.69
CA CYS A 18 -3.56 4.28 12.24
C CYS A 18 -4.40 5.44 11.67
N LEU A 19 -5.53 5.78 12.30
CA LEU A 19 -6.38 6.92 11.90
C LEU A 19 -5.68 8.27 12.07
N ASN A 20 -4.89 8.43 13.14
CA ASN A 20 -4.08 9.64 13.36
C ASN A 20 -3.04 9.83 12.24
N ILE A 21 -2.30 8.77 11.91
CA ILE A 21 -1.32 8.78 10.82
C ILE A 21 -2.03 9.09 9.49
N ALA A 22 -3.11 8.38 9.16
CA ALA A 22 -3.87 8.60 7.93
C ALA A 22 -4.33 10.07 7.80
N SER A 23 -4.78 10.67 8.90
CA SER A 23 -5.25 12.07 8.90
C SER A 23 -4.11 13.07 8.64
N ARG A 24 -2.95 12.91 9.28
CA ARG A 24 -1.77 13.77 9.07
C ARG A 24 -1.27 13.67 7.63
N LEU A 25 -1.15 12.44 7.12
CA LEU A 25 -0.72 12.20 5.75
C LEU A 25 -1.72 12.76 4.74
N ARG A 26 -3.03 12.65 5.01
CA ARG A 26 -4.05 13.26 4.15
C ARG A 26 -3.85 14.77 4.01
N VAL A 27 -3.61 15.46 5.12
CA VAL A 27 -3.36 16.91 5.11
C VAL A 27 -2.09 17.23 4.30
N LEU A 28 -1.00 16.48 4.51
CA LEU A 28 0.24 16.64 3.76
C LEU A 28 0.03 16.46 2.25
N ILE A 29 -0.66 15.39 1.85
CA ILE A 29 -0.91 15.05 0.45
C ILE A 29 -1.76 16.14 -0.21
N LEU A 30 -2.88 16.53 0.41
CA LEU A 30 -3.75 17.59 -0.11
C LEU A 30 -3.00 18.92 -0.28
N ARG A 31 -2.08 19.24 0.65
CA ARG A 31 -1.32 20.49 0.61
C ARG A 31 -0.24 20.53 -0.47
N LYS A 32 0.49 19.42 -0.68
CA LYS A 32 1.75 19.44 -1.46
C LYS A 32 1.81 18.45 -2.63
N TYR A 33 1.03 17.37 -2.59
CA TYR A 33 1.18 16.23 -3.50
C TYR A 33 -0.09 15.83 -4.25
N GLN A 34 -1.22 16.53 -4.08
CA GLN A 34 -2.50 16.16 -4.70
C GLN A 34 -2.43 16.04 -6.23
N ASP A 35 -1.60 16.87 -6.89
CA ASP A 35 -1.42 16.86 -8.35
C ASP A 35 -0.34 15.86 -8.81
N LYS A 36 0.30 15.15 -7.87
CA LYS A 36 1.39 14.20 -8.13
C LYS A 36 0.93 12.75 -8.05
N PHE A 37 -0.12 12.47 -7.29
CA PHE A 37 -0.63 11.12 -7.06
C PHE A 37 -2.07 10.97 -7.55
N ARG A 38 -2.45 9.75 -7.94
CA ARG A 38 -3.84 9.34 -8.21
C ARG A 38 -4.46 8.63 -7.01
N LEU A 39 -3.65 7.81 -6.35
CA LEU A 39 -4.01 7.07 -5.16
C LEU A 39 -2.86 7.15 -4.16
N VAL A 40 -3.19 7.33 -2.89
CA VAL A 40 -2.28 7.06 -1.76
C VAL A 40 -3.02 6.21 -0.74
N THR A 41 -2.40 5.12 -0.28
CA THR A 41 -2.98 4.16 0.65
C THR A 41 -1.98 3.78 1.74
N LEU A 42 -2.41 3.66 2.99
CA LEU A 42 -1.63 2.98 4.04
C LEU A 42 -1.91 1.50 3.95
N PHE A 43 -0.92 0.65 4.21
CA PHE A 43 -1.19 -0.78 4.30
C PHE A 43 -0.27 -1.47 5.30
N GLY A 44 -0.10 -2.77 5.15
CA GLY A 44 0.87 -3.53 5.92
C GLY A 44 0.54 -3.62 7.41
N SER A 45 1.56 -3.50 8.24
CA SER A 45 1.45 -3.80 9.67
C SER A 45 0.56 -2.80 10.43
N LEU A 46 0.56 -1.54 9.99
CA LEU A 46 -0.23 -0.44 10.56
C LEU A 46 -1.73 -0.69 10.44
N VAL A 47 -2.20 -1.05 9.24
CA VAL A 47 -3.63 -1.29 8.98
C VAL A 47 -4.09 -2.63 9.59
N ARG A 48 -3.19 -3.60 9.73
CA ARG A 48 -3.52 -4.95 10.22
C ARG A 48 -3.53 -5.07 11.74
N GLY A 49 -3.31 -3.99 12.49
CA GLY A 49 -3.24 -4.02 13.96
C GLY A 49 -2.04 -4.82 14.49
N ARG A 50 -0.95 -4.93 13.72
CA ARG A 50 0.29 -5.62 14.12
C ARG A 50 1.48 -4.67 14.20
N PHE A 51 1.20 -3.37 14.28
CA PHE A 51 2.22 -2.32 14.32
C PHE A 51 2.94 -2.31 15.66
N THR A 52 4.25 -2.14 15.62
CA THR A 52 5.12 -2.02 16.79
C THR A 52 6.10 -0.87 16.58
N GLN A 53 6.86 -0.48 17.60
CA GLN A 53 7.90 0.56 17.45
C GLN A 53 9.00 0.18 16.45
N LEU A 54 9.17 -1.11 16.16
CA LEU A 54 10.12 -1.60 15.17
C LEU A 54 9.52 -1.72 13.77
N SER A 55 8.20 -1.54 13.62
CA SER A 55 7.53 -1.62 12.33
C SER A 55 7.85 -0.41 11.45
N ASP A 56 7.84 -0.63 10.15
CA ASP A 56 7.88 0.42 9.15
C ASP A 56 6.44 0.81 8.76
N ILE A 57 6.30 1.99 8.15
CA ILE A 57 5.03 2.54 7.69
C ILE A 57 4.95 2.31 6.18
N ASP A 58 4.14 1.32 5.80
CA ASP A 58 3.94 0.92 4.41
C ASP A 58 2.93 1.85 3.71
N ILE A 59 3.37 2.53 2.64
CA ILE A 59 2.58 3.49 1.86
C ILE A 59 2.56 3.07 0.39
N GLY A 60 1.37 2.82 -0.15
CA GLY A 60 1.17 2.55 -1.56
C GLY A 60 0.81 3.83 -2.30
N VAL A 61 1.46 4.10 -3.43
CA VAL A 61 1.17 5.28 -4.26
C VAL A 61 0.94 4.89 -5.72
N GLU A 62 -0.05 5.51 -6.35
CA GLU A 62 -0.12 5.58 -7.82
C GLU A 62 0.28 6.98 -8.25
N VAL A 63 1.31 7.09 -9.07
CA VAL A 63 1.78 8.39 -9.57
C VAL A 63 0.97 8.85 -10.76
N GLY A 64 0.70 10.16 -10.83
CA GLY A 64 0.00 10.79 -11.95
C GLY A 64 0.81 10.72 -13.25
N ASN A 65 2.12 10.95 -13.15
CA ASN A 65 3.10 10.81 -14.23
C ASN A 65 4.32 9.98 -13.76
N PRO A 66 4.48 8.74 -14.26
CA PRO A 66 5.62 7.87 -13.94
C PRO A 66 7.01 8.47 -14.22
N GLU A 67 7.13 9.39 -15.19
CA GLU A 67 8.42 9.98 -15.55
C GLU A 67 9.01 10.85 -14.43
N ASN A 68 8.16 11.38 -13.56
CA ASN A 68 8.56 12.28 -12.46
C ASN A 68 8.87 11.53 -11.15
N LEU A 69 8.90 10.19 -11.15
CA LEU A 69 9.06 9.39 -9.95
C LEU A 69 10.29 9.78 -9.12
N VAL A 70 11.42 10.00 -9.79
CA VAL A 70 12.71 10.34 -9.16
C VAL A 70 12.64 11.70 -8.45
N ASP A 71 11.86 12.63 -8.97
CA ASP A 71 11.71 13.97 -8.41
C ASP A 71 10.62 14.06 -7.34
N VAL A 72 9.66 13.13 -7.35
CA VAL A 72 8.50 13.14 -6.45
C VAL A 72 8.72 12.28 -5.20
N LEU A 73 9.28 11.07 -5.34
CA LEU A 73 9.35 10.12 -4.24
C LEU A 73 10.32 10.51 -3.11
N PRO A 74 11.59 10.90 -3.37
CA PRO A 74 12.50 11.28 -2.31
C PRO A 74 11.96 12.42 -1.43
N PRO A 75 11.48 13.57 -1.97
CA PRO A 75 10.94 14.61 -1.10
C PRO A 75 9.63 14.19 -0.43
N PHE A 76 8.82 13.31 -1.04
CA PHE A 76 7.63 12.77 -0.38
C PHE A 76 7.98 11.94 0.85
N ILE A 77 8.98 11.07 0.77
CA ILE A 77 9.46 10.25 1.88
C ILE A 77 9.96 11.12 3.03
N ILE A 78 10.80 12.13 2.71
CA ILE A 78 11.34 13.08 3.70
C ILE A 78 10.19 13.83 4.40
N ASP A 79 9.27 14.39 3.62
CA ASP A 79 8.12 15.13 4.16
C ASP A 79 7.22 14.26 5.03
N VAL A 80 6.98 13.00 4.64
CA VAL A 80 6.20 12.04 5.43
C VAL A 80 6.92 11.74 6.74
N ALA A 81 8.22 11.46 6.70
CA ALA A 81 9.02 11.18 7.89
C ALA A 81 9.01 12.37 8.87
N MET A 82 9.21 13.59 8.35
CA MET A 82 9.11 14.83 9.13
C MET A 82 7.70 15.05 9.68
N GLU A 83 6.67 14.88 8.85
CA GLU A 83 5.27 15.06 9.25
C GLU A 83 4.89 14.08 10.35
N LEU A 84 5.44 12.86 10.37
CA LEU A 84 5.15 11.85 11.39
C LEU A 84 6.10 11.88 12.59
N GLY A 85 7.24 12.57 12.49
CA GLY A 85 8.26 12.62 13.55
C GLY A 85 9.07 11.33 13.67
N VAL A 86 9.33 10.65 12.54
CA VAL A 86 10.12 9.41 12.46
C VAL A 86 11.31 9.60 11.52
N VAL A 87 12.25 8.66 11.53
CA VAL A 87 13.36 8.64 10.54
C VAL A 87 12.86 8.15 9.18
N GLU A 88 13.48 8.62 8.10
CA GLU A 88 13.10 8.28 6.72
C GLU A 88 13.11 6.76 6.45
N ASP A 89 14.06 6.04 7.05
CA ASP A 89 14.16 4.57 6.96
C ASP A 89 12.91 3.83 7.47
N LYS A 90 12.02 4.50 8.21
CA LYS A 90 10.74 3.95 8.66
C LYS A 90 9.61 4.08 7.65
N ILE A 91 9.85 4.72 6.51
CA ILE A 91 8.83 4.96 5.49
C ILE A 91 9.12 4.06 4.29
N ASP A 92 8.31 3.02 4.09
CA ASP A 92 8.39 2.17 2.90
C ASP A 92 7.33 2.61 1.88
N VAL A 93 7.77 3.01 0.68
CA VAL A 93 6.89 3.50 -0.38
C VAL A 93 6.91 2.55 -1.56
N VAL A 94 5.73 2.02 -1.89
CA VAL A 94 5.51 1.11 -3.00
C VAL A 94 4.73 1.82 -4.11
N VAL A 95 5.31 1.88 -5.31
CA VAL A 95 4.63 2.44 -6.49
C VAL A 95 3.77 1.37 -7.14
N LEU A 96 2.45 1.56 -7.15
CA LEU A 96 1.47 0.54 -7.51
C LEU A 96 1.24 0.42 -9.02
N ASN A 97 1.55 1.47 -9.77
CA ASN A 97 1.27 1.57 -11.21
C ASN A 97 2.53 1.54 -12.10
N VAL A 98 3.67 1.09 -11.57
CA VAL A 98 4.92 0.95 -12.34
C VAL A 98 5.57 -0.41 -12.05
N GLY A 99 6.04 -1.07 -13.12
CA GLY A 99 6.71 -2.37 -13.04
C GLY A 99 5.79 -3.54 -12.69
N ASP A 100 6.39 -4.73 -12.61
CA ASP A 100 5.68 -5.96 -12.29
C ASP A 100 5.65 -6.17 -10.76
N LEU A 101 4.73 -5.48 -10.09
CA LEU A 101 4.50 -5.71 -8.66
C LEU A 101 3.88 -7.09 -8.42
N PRO A 102 4.35 -7.83 -7.39
CA PRO A 102 3.68 -9.05 -6.96
C PRO A 102 2.21 -8.77 -6.62
N ILE A 103 1.29 -9.55 -7.19
CA ILE A 103 -0.15 -9.35 -7.00
C ILE A 103 -0.57 -9.33 -5.53
N GLY A 104 0.12 -10.08 -4.66
CA GLY A 104 -0.14 -10.06 -3.22
C GLY A 104 0.14 -8.71 -2.57
N LEU A 105 1.19 -8.00 -3.00
CA LEU A 105 1.53 -6.68 -2.49
C LEU A 105 0.53 -5.63 -2.98
N ARG A 106 0.16 -5.69 -4.27
CA ARG A 106 -0.87 -4.82 -4.85
C ARG A 106 -2.23 -5.02 -4.18
N PHE A 107 -2.61 -6.27 -3.90
CA PHE A 107 -3.82 -6.61 -3.14
C PHE A 107 -3.79 -6.05 -1.72
N ASP A 108 -2.66 -6.17 -1.04
CA ASP A 108 -2.50 -5.64 0.31
C ASP A 108 -2.64 -4.11 0.35
N ALA A 109 -2.09 -3.39 -0.63
CA ALA A 109 -2.19 -1.94 -0.72
C ALA A 109 -3.58 -1.44 -1.16
N VAL A 110 -4.11 -1.94 -2.28
CA VAL A 110 -5.34 -1.42 -2.91
C VAL A 110 -6.60 -1.91 -2.21
N VAL A 111 -6.65 -3.21 -1.91
CA VAL A 111 -7.86 -3.88 -1.42
C VAL A 111 -7.92 -3.89 0.10
N ARG A 112 -6.83 -4.29 0.77
CA ARG A 112 -6.79 -4.35 2.25
C ARG A 112 -6.35 -3.05 2.91
N GLY A 113 -5.58 -2.21 2.22
CA GLY A 113 -5.05 -0.96 2.77
C GLY A 113 -6.11 0.07 3.06
N VAL A 114 -5.74 1.21 3.63
CA VAL A 114 -6.63 2.33 3.90
C VAL A 114 -6.32 3.44 2.91
N PRO A 115 -7.20 3.73 1.93
CA PRO A 115 -7.00 4.85 1.03
C PRO A 115 -7.01 6.18 1.82
N ILE A 116 -5.95 6.96 1.68
CA ILE A 116 -5.78 8.28 2.29
C ILE A 116 -6.16 9.39 1.30
N TYR A 117 -5.89 9.17 0.02
CA TYR A 117 -6.17 10.11 -1.06
C TYR A 117 -6.54 9.36 -2.34
N ILE A 118 -7.54 9.85 -3.05
CA ILE A 118 -8.03 9.34 -4.33
C ILE A 118 -8.39 10.54 -5.20
N SER A 119 -7.79 10.65 -6.38
CA SER A 119 -8.09 11.72 -7.34
C SER A 119 -9.35 11.43 -8.16
N ASP A 120 -9.60 10.17 -8.50
CA ASP A 120 -10.77 9.70 -9.26
C ASP A 120 -11.32 8.42 -8.60
N TRP A 121 -12.54 8.51 -8.08
CA TRP A 121 -13.17 7.41 -7.37
C TRP A 121 -13.55 6.25 -8.28
N ASP A 122 -13.99 6.52 -9.50
CA ASP A 122 -14.41 5.48 -10.42
C ASP A 122 -13.18 4.71 -10.94
N GLU A 123 -12.05 5.39 -11.15
CA GLU A 123 -10.76 4.75 -11.43
C GLU A 123 -10.33 3.84 -10.27
N TYR A 124 -10.39 4.34 -9.03
CA TYR A 124 -10.09 3.54 -7.84
C TYR A 124 -10.96 2.28 -7.73
N VAL A 125 -12.28 2.40 -7.94
CA VAL A 125 -13.18 1.24 -7.86
C VAL A 125 -12.88 0.20 -8.94
N ARG A 126 -12.59 0.64 -10.17
CA ARG A 126 -12.18 -0.27 -11.26
C ARG A 126 -10.90 -1.02 -10.89
N GLU A 127 -9.91 -0.31 -10.37
CA GLU A 127 -8.65 -0.89 -9.94
C GLU A 127 -8.83 -1.85 -8.76
N PHE A 128 -9.63 -1.47 -7.76
CA PHE A 128 -9.97 -2.33 -6.62
C PHE A 128 -10.56 -3.66 -7.08
N VAL A 129 -11.57 -3.62 -7.96
CA VAL A 129 -12.25 -4.83 -8.46
C VAL A 129 -11.28 -5.69 -9.27
N LYS A 130 -10.47 -5.06 -10.13
CA LYS A 130 -9.45 -5.76 -10.92
C LYS A 130 -8.46 -6.50 -10.03
N VAL A 131 -7.82 -5.79 -9.09
CA VAL A 131 -6.82 -6.36 -8.18
C VAL A 131 -7.43 -7.46 -7.30
N PHE A 132 -8.67 -7.29 -6.85
CA PHE A 132 -9.39 -8.31 -6.11
C PHE A 132 -9.56 -9.60 -6.94
N SER A 133 -10.00 -9.47 -8.19
CA SER A 133 -10.20 -10.60 -9.09
C SER A 133 -8.88 -11.31 -9.40
N GLU A 134 -7.85 -10.57 -9.79
CA GLU A 134 -6.53 -11.12 -10.14
C GLU A 134 -5.89 -11.86 -8.95
N TYR A 135 -6.03 -11.32 -7.73
CA TYR A 135 -5.58 -12.01 -6.54
C TYR A 135 -6.37 -13.29 -6.27
N ALA A 136 -7.70 -13.28 -6.44
CA ALA A 136 -8.52 -14.47 -6.27
C ALA A 136 -8.09 -15.59 -7.23
N ASP A 137 -7.86 -15.26 -8.50
CA ASP A 137 -7.36 -16.19 -9.51
C ASP A 137 -5.97 -16.73 -9.14
N PHE A 138 -5.06 -15.84 -8.71
CA PHE A 138 -3.73 -16.23 -8.23
C PHE A 138 -3.81 -17.19 -7.04
N GLN A 139 -4.74 -16.98 -6.10
CA GLN A 139 -4.92 -17.88 -4.96
C GLN A 139 -5.38 -19.28 -5.39
N VAL A 140 -6.28 -19.38 -6.38
CA VAL A 140 -6.70 -20.66 -6.95
C VAL A 140 -5.51 -21.33 -7.64
N PHE A 141 -4.78 -20.62 -8.49
CA PHE A 141 -3.61 -21.12 -9.20
C PHE A 141 -2.52 -21.61 -8.24
N ASN A 142 -2.21 -20.82 -7.20
CA ASN A 142 -1.21 -21.13 -6.19
C ASN A 142 -1.55 -22.44 -5.44
N ARG A 143 -2.82 -22.61 -5.04
CA ARG A 143 -3.29 -23.84 -4.37
C ARG A 143 -3.26 -25.04 -5.31
N ALA A 144 -3.79 -24.91 -6.52
CA ALA A 144 -3.85 -26.01 -7.49
C ALA A 144 -2.45 -26.54 -7.86
N ASN A 145 -1.47 -25.64 -7.97
CA ASN A 145 -0.09 -25.99 -8.31
C ASN A 145 0.80 -26.28 -7.10
N ARG A 146 0.26 -26.14 -5.88
CA ARG A 146 0.99 -26.30 -4.60
C ARG A 146 2.32 -25.55 -4.61
N LEU A 147 2.34 -24.31 -5.13
CA LEU A 147 3.61 -23.61 -5.39
C LEU A 147 4.42 -23.42 -4.11
N GLY A 148 3.75 -23.13 -2.99
CA GLY A 148 4.39 -23.01 -1.68
C GLY A 148 5.11 -24.30 -1.24
N GLU A 149 4.45 -25.46 -1.34
CA GLU A 149 5.04 -26.75 -0.99
C GLU A 149 6.23 -27.07 -1.91
N ARG A 150 6.08 -26.84 -3.21
CA ARG A 150 7.13 -27.09 -4.21
C ARG A 150 8.35 -26.19 -3.99
N TYR A 151 8.12 -24.91 -3.66
CA TYR A 151 9.16 -23.96 -3.34
C TYR A 151 9.93 -24.34 -2.07
N LEU A 152 9.21 -24.64 -0.98
CA LEU A 152 9.84 -25.12 0.28
C LEU A 152 10.62 -26.42 0.07
N GLY A 153 10.08 -27.34 -0.74
CA GLY A 153 10.78 -28.57 -1.12
C GLY A 153 12.06 -28.31 -1.92
N ALA A 154 12.06 -27.32 -2.82
CA ALA A 154 13.25 -26.93 -3.58
C ALA A 154 14.32 -26.30 -2.67
N LEU A 155 13.93 -25.39 -1.77
CA LEU A 155 14.84 -24.77 -0.82
C LEU A 155 15.50 -25.80 0.11
N ARG A 156 14.74 -26.77 0.62
CA ARG A 156 15.29 -27.85 1.45
C ARG A 156 16.36 -28.67 0.73
N ARG A 157 16.17 -28.94 -0.58
CA ARG A 157 17.17 -29.65 -1.38
C ARG A 157 18.45 -28.84 -1.58
N ILE A 158 18.36 -27.51 -1.66
CA ILE A 158 19.53 -26.64 -1.79
C ILE A 158 20.26 -26.48 -0.46
N ALA A 159 19.52 -26.41 0.65
CA ALA A 159 20.09 -26.17 1.98
C ALA A 159 20.68 -27.44 2.62
N TYR A 160 20.19 -28.62 2.26
CA TYR A 160 20.56 -29.89 2.89
C TYR A 160 20.99 -30.99 1.91
N GLY A 161 21.10 -30.68 0.62
CA GLY A 161 21.65 -31.56 -0.41
C GLY A 161 23.01 -31.06 -0.84
#